data_AF-A0A140K9V6-F1
#
_entry.id   AF-A0A140K9V6-F1
#
_cell.length_a   1.000
_cell.length_b   1.000
_cell.length_c   1.000
_cell.angle_alpha   90.00
_cell.angle_beta   90.00
_cell.angle_gamma   90.00
#
_symmetry.space_group_name_H-M   'P 1'
#
loop_
_entity.id
_entity.type
_entity.pdbx_description
1 polymer ?
#
loop_
_entity_poly.entity_id
_entity_poly.type
_entity_poly.pdbx_seq_one_letter_code
_entity_poly.pdbx_strand_id
1 'polypeptide(L)'
;MIADADRTATNPGDKLKELFNRYAPCLILIDEWVAYARQLHYEKDLPGGDFDTHFTFAQTLSESAKNADNTLLVVSIPASDIEIGGDRGKQALERLKNAIGRVESPWRPATAEESFHIVRRRLFQDITDPTLFTARDTVIRAFSQMYRDQKTEFPAECREKDYERRIRDAYPIHPELFERLYED
;
A
#
# COMPACT_ATOMS: atom_id res chain seq x y z
N MET A 1 5.82 -28.01 -13.97
CA MET A 1 6.31 -26.87 -14.77
C MET A 1 7.52 -26.21 -14.10
N ILE A 2 7.54 -25.96 -12.79
CA ILE A 2 8.66 -25.30 -12.08
C ILE A 2 9.44 -26.18 -11.08
N ALA A 3 9.06 -27.45 -10.90
CA ALA A 3 9.59 -28.31 -9.83
C ALA A 3 11.12 -28.52 -9.86
N ASP A 4 11.73 -28.63 -11.04
CA ASP A 4 13.19 -28.76 -11.13
C ASP A 4 13.90 -27.49 -10.69
N ALA A 5 13.39 -26.33 -11.10
CA ALA A 5 13.98 -25.03 -10.78
C ALA A 5 13.90 -24.75 -9.27
N ASP A 6 12.79 -25.12 -8.64
CA ASP A 6 12.60 -25.10 -7.18
C ASP A 6 13.61 -26.00 -6.46
N ARG A 7 13.70 -27.28 -6.88
CA ARG A 7 14.64 -28.25 -6.31
C ARG A 7 16.10 -27.82 -6.41
N THR A 8 16.48 -27.10 -7.47
CA THR A 8 17.86 -26.62 -7.67
C THR A 8 18.09 -25.19 -7.20
N ALA A 9 17.09 -24.55 -6.59
CA ALA A 9 17.14 -23.14 -6.18
C ALA A 9 17.62 -22.22 -7.31
N THR A 10 17.06 -22.39 -8.51
CA THR A 10 17.39 -21.64 -9.72
C THR A 10 16.17 -20.93 -10.28
N ASN A 11 16.40 -19.91 -11.10
CA ASN A 11 15.31 -19.14 -11.71
C ASN A 11 14.56 -19.97 -12.79
N PRO A 12 13.22 -20.10 -12.70
CA PRO A 12 12.41 -20.83 -13.68
C PRO A 12 12.24 -20.15 -15.05
N GLY A 13 12.59 -18.87 -15.21
CA GLY A 13 12.51 -18.16 -16.49
C GLY A 13 11.09 -18.03 -17.05
N ASP A 14 10.96 -18.14 -18.38
CA ASP A 14 9.70 -18.02 -19.14
C ASP A 14 8.60 -19.02 -18.70
N LYS A 15 8.99 -20.09 -17.99
CA LYS A 15 8.04 -21.06 -17.43
C LYS A 15 7.06 -20.42 -16.44
N LEU A 16 7.42 -19.30 -15.82
CA LEU A 16 6.50 -18.54 -14.96
C LEU A 16 5.35 -17.93 -15.77
N LYS A 17 5.65 -17.31 -16.91
CA LYS A 17 4.61 -16.75 -17.80
C LYS A 17 3.67 -17.84 -18.29
N GLU A 18 4.20 -18.98 -18.74
CA GLU A 18 3.38 -20.11 -19.17
C GLU A 18 2.48 -20.62 -18.04
N LEU A 19 3.02 -20.68 -16.81
CA LEU A 19 2.26 -21.06 -15.62
C LEU A 19 1.12 -20.08 -15.34
N PHE A 20 1.40 -18.77 -15.36
CA PHE A 20 0.39 -17.73 -15.11
C PHE A 20 -0.72 -17.75 -16.15
N ASN A 21 -0.36 -17.82 -17.44
CA ASN A 21 -1.34 -17.90 -18.53
C ASN A 21 -2.20 -19.16 -18.45
N ARG A 22 -1.62 -20.30 -18.04
CA ARG A 22 -2.36 -21.56 -17.91
C ARG A 22 -3.40 -21.52 -16.79
N TYR A 23 -3.15 -20.76 -15.73
CA TYR A 23 -3.99 -20.70 -14.53
C TYR A 23 -4.59 -19.30 -14.31
N ALA A 24 -4.70 -18.48 -15.35
CA ALA A 24 -5.25 -17.14 -15.27
C ALA A 24 -6.76 -17.14 -14.91
N PRO A 25 -7.28 -16.08 -14.23
CA PRO A 25 -6.55 -14.91 -13.74
C PRO A 25 -5.68 -15.23 -12.50
N CYS A 26 -4.56 -14.53 -12.35
CA CYS A 26 -3.61 -14.75 -11.26
C CYS A 26 -3.41 -13.48 -10.42
N LEU A 27 -3.54 -13.62 -9.09
CA LEU A 27 -3.12 -12.60 -8.13
C LEU A 27 -1.99 -13.17 -7.28
N ILE A 28 -0.83 -12.55 -7.34
CA ILE A 28 0.36 -12.94 -6.59
C ILE A 28 0.60 -11.87 -5.53
N LEU A 29 0.52 -12.25 -4.27
CA LEU A 29 0.76 -11.36 -3.13
C LEU A 29 2.05 -11.80 -2.43
N ILE A 30 3.01 -10.89 -2.32
CA ILE A 30 4.24 -11.12 -1.56
C ILE A 30 4.33 -10.07 -0.48
N ASP A 31 4.16 -10.52 0.76
CA ASP A 31 4.32 -9.68 1.93
C ASP A 31 5.75 -9.78 2.47
N GLU A 32 6.28 -8.69 3.01
CA GLU A 32 7.56 -8.61 3.71
C GLU A 32 8.74 -9.16 2.89
N TRP A 33 8.76 -8.90 1.58
CA TRP A 33 9.76 -9.48 0.67
C TRP A 33 11.19 -9.08 1.06
N VAL A 34 11.39 -7.83 1.50
CA VAL A 34 12.69 -7.36 1.99
C VAL A 34 13.12 -8.10 3.27
N ALA A 35 12.19 -8.36 4.18
CA ALA A 35 12.48 -9.07 5.43
C ALA A 35 12.85 -10.54 5.18
N TYR A 36 12.28 -11.16 4.13
CA TYR A 36 12.73 -12.46 3.65
C TYR A 36 14.11 -12.36 2.99
N ALA A 37 14.28 -11.46 2.02
CA ALA A 37 15.50 -11.36 1.22
C ALA A 37 16.76 -11.06 2.05
N ARG A 38 16.63 -10.26 3.13
CA ARG A 38 17.78 -9.95 4.02
C ARG A 38 18.32 -11.16 4.79
N GLN A 39 17.56 -12.26 4.87
CA GLN A 39 17.97 -13.50 5.53
C GLN A 39 18.76 -14.42 4.59
N LEU A 40 18.75 -14.14 3.27
CA LEU A 40 19.50 -14.94 2.31
C LEU A 40 21.00 -14.69 2.41
N HIS A 41 21.77 -15.74 2.19
CA HIS A 41 23.23 -15.71 2.22
C HIS A 41 23.79 -15.60 0.81
N TYR A 42 25.09 -15.31 0.70
CA TYR A 42 25.80 -15.40 -0.59
C TYR A 42 26.12 -16.85 -0.97
N GLU A 43 26.09 -17.76 0.00
CA GLU A 43 26.25 -19.19 -0.21
C GLU A 43 24.90 -19.82 -0.57
N LYS A 44 24.92 -20.92 -1.35
CA LYS A 44 23.71 -21.68 -1.71
C LYS A 44 23.41 -22.76 -0.67
N ASP A 45 23.24 -22.34 0.58
CA ASP A 45 22.98 -23.21 1.73
C ASP A 45 21.49 -23.24 2.13
N LEU A 46 20.69 -22.32 1.59
CA LEU A 46 19.26 -22.21 1.86
C LEU A 46 18.40 -22.69 0.68
N PRO A 47 17.18 -23.22 0.93
CA PRO A 47 16.24 -23.59 -0.13
C PRO A 47 15.86 -22.43 -1.07
N GLY A 48 15.91 -21.19 -0.56
CA GLY A 48 15.64 -19.98 -1.35
C GLY A 48 16.74 -19.59 -2.33
N GLY A 49 17.84 -20.34 -2.39
CA GLY A 49 19.03 -19.99 -3.15
C GLY A 49 19.88 -18.93 -2.44
N ASP A 50 20.82 -18.38 -3.19
CA ASP A 50 21.65 -17.27 -2.71
C ASP A 50 20.98 -15.91 -2.96
N PHE A 51 21.55 -14.89 -2.33
CA PHE A 51 21.10 -13.51 -2.40
C PHE A 51 20.96 -13.04 -3.86
N ASP A 52 21.97 -13.23 -4.71
CA ASP A 52 21.97 -12.76 -6.11
C ASP A 52 20.95 -13.47 -7.00
N THR A 53 20.82 -14.80 -6.83
CA THR A 53 19.85 -15.63 -7.56
C THR A 53 18.42 -15.20 -7.22
N HIS A 54 18.15 -14.84 -5.98
CA HIS A 54 16.84 -14.37 -5.53
C HIS A 54 16.41 -13.05 -6.16
N PHE A 55 17.32 -12.09 -6.35
CA PHE A 55 16.98 -10.85 -7.09
C PHE A 55 16.75 -11.09 -8.57
N THR A 56 17.50 -12.04 -9.15
CA THR A 56 17.25 -12.47 -10.53
C THR A 56 15.86 -13.08 -10.65
N PHE A 57 15.45 -13.90 -9.66
CA PHE A 57 14.10 -14.43 -9.57
C PHE A 57 13.05 -13.31 -9.41
N ALA A 58 13.29 -12.33 -8.54
CA ALA A 58 12.37 -11.19 -8.35
C ALA A 58 12.12 -10.41 -9.65
N GLN A 59 13.18 -10.16 -10.42
CA GLN A 59 13.06 -9.52 -11.73
C GLN A 59 12.25 -10.38 -12.69
N THR A 60 12.58 -11.67 -12.82
CA THR A 60 11.87 -12.57 -13.73
C THR A 60 10.41 -12.75 -13.33
N LEU A 61 10.10 -12.78 -12.04
CA LEU A 61 8.73 -12.85 -11.54
C LEU A 61 7.93 -11.62 -11.96
N SER A 62 8.49 -10.42 -11.75
CA SER A 62 7.86 -9.15 -12.15
C SER A 62 7.65 -9.06 -13.66
N GLU A 63 8.68 -9.40 -14.46
CA GLU A 63 8.60 -9.40 -15.91
C GLU A 63 7.60 -10.46 -16.43
N SER A 64 7.57 -11.64 -15.82
CA SER A 64 6.63 -12.70 -16.20
C SER A 64 5.19 -12.30 -15.89
N ALA A 65 4.94 -11.69 -14.73
CA ALA A 65 3.62 -11.19 -14.36
C ALA A 65 3.14 -10.09 -15.32
N LYS A 66 4.03 -9.14 -15.68
CA LYS A 66 3.75 -8.08 -16.68
C LYS A 66 3.38 -8.64 -18.05
N ASN A 67 4.08 -9.69 -18.47
CA ASN A 67 3.96 -10.26 -19.82
C ASN A 67 2.91 -11.37 -19.93
N ALA A 68 2.29 -11.77 -18.82
CA ALA A 68 1.23 -12.75 -18.74
C ALA A 68 -0.16 -12.10 -18.86
N ASP A 69 -1.14 -12.86 -19.32
CA ASP A 69 -2.52 -12.41 -19.45
C ASP A 69 -3.20 -12.44 -18.07
N ASN A 70 -3.90 -11.36 -17.71
CA ASN A 70 -4.69 -11.25 -16.48
C ASN A 70 -3.93 -11.64 -15.19
N THR A 71 -2.67 -11.20 -15.07
CA THR A 71 -1.83 -11.46 -13.90
C THR A 71 -1.47 -10.16 -13.20
N LEU A 72 -1.67 -10.11 -11.89
CA LEU A 72 -1.28 -8.99 -11.03
C LEU A 72 -0.30 -9.48 -9.97
N LEU A 73 0.84 -8.80 -9.87
CA LEU A 73 1.81 -8.96 -8.79
C LEU A 73 1.70 -7.76 -7.85
N VAL A 74 1.42 -8.01 -6.58
CA VAL A 74 1.40 -7.02 -5.52
C VAL A 74 2.45 -7.39 -4.49
N VAL A 75 3.30 -6.42 -4.17
CA VAL A 75 4.43 -6.59 -3.26
C VAL A 75 4.33 -5.53 -2.17
N SER A 76 4.61 -5.91 -0.92
CA SER A 76 4.85 -4.91 0.12
C SER A 76 6.35 -4.59 0.20
N ILE A 77 6.64 -3.29 0.24
CA ILE A 77 7.99 -2.76 0.36
C ILE A 77 8.01 -1.90 1.63
N PRO A 78 8.97 -2.10 2.55
CA PRO A 78 9.10 -1.29 3.76
C PRO A 78 9.14 0.21 3.44
N ALA A 79 8.43 0.99 4.25
CA ALA A 79 8.34 2.43 4.06
C ALA A 79 9.49 3.19 4.75
N SER A 80 10.12 2.58 5.78
CA SER A 80 11.09 3.27 6.64
C SER A 80 12.35 2.45 6.92
N ASP A 81 13.44 3.15 7.23
CA ASP A 81 14.74 2.56 7.58
C ASP A 81 14.71 1.66 8.83
N ILE A 82 13.74 1.88 9.72
CA ILE A 82 13.59 1.14 10.98
C ILE A 82 13.18 -0.32 10.70
N GLU A 83 12.29 -0.53 9.73
CA GLU A 83 11.74 -1.86 9.39
C GLU A 83 12.73 -2.71 8.58
N ILE A 84 13.61 -2.05 7.84
CA ILE A 84 14.57 -2.66 6.92
C ILE A 84 15.56 -3.59 7.66
N GLY A 85 15.93 -3.25 8.90
CA GLY A 85 16.81 -4.07 9.75
C GLY A 85 18.27 -4.07 9.32
N GLY A 86 18.88 -2.88 9.28
CA GLY A 86 20.32 -2.69 9.09
C GLY A 86 20.78 -2.74 7.63
N ASP A 87 22.10 -2.74 7.43
CA ASP A 87 22.73 -2.57 6.11
C ASP A 87 22.34 -3.65 5.10
N ARG A 88 22.19 -4.91 5.55
CA ARG A 88 21.73 -6.02 4.69
C ARG A 88 20.30 -5.79 4.19
N GLY A 89 19.43 -5.28 5.04
CA GLY A 89 18.09 -4.91 4.63
C GLY A 89 18.11 -3.77 3.61
N LYS A 90 18.97 -2.76 3.82
CA LYS A 90 19.07 -1.61 2.90
C LYS A 90 19.52 -2.06 1.51
N GLN A 91 20.54 -2.92 1.48
CA GLN A 91 21.00 -3.56 0.25
C GLN A 91 19.89 -4.39 -0.41
N ALA A 92 19.14 -5.18 0.37
CA ALA A 92 18.03 -5.97 -0.16
C ALA A 92 16.90 -5.09 -0.71
N LEU A 93 16.54 -4.02 -0.01
CA LEU A 93 15.54 -3.05 -0.47
C LEU A 93 15.94 -2.40 -1.79
N GLU A 94 17.17 -1.90 -1.88
CA GLU A 94 17.65 -1.21 -3.09
C GLU A 94 17.66 -2.16 -4.30
N ARG A 95 18.12 -3.39 -4.10
CA ARG A 95 18.15 -4.41 -5.15
C ARG A 95 16.75 -4.87 -5.56
N LEU A 96 15.81 -5.02 -4.62
CA LEU A 96 14.41 -5.35 -4.91
C LEU A 96 13.73 -4.21 -5.68
N LYS A 97 13.92 -2.95 -5.24
CA LYS A 97 13.42 -1.76 -5.95
C LYS A 97 13.95 -1.69 -7.39
N ASN A 98 15.23 -2.00 -7.60
CA ASN A 98 15.80 -2.02 -8.95
C ASN A 98 15.24 -3.16 -9.82
N ALA A 99 14.99 -4.33 -9.23
CA ALA A 99 14.45 -5.50 -9.93
C ALA A 99 12.97 -5.28 -10.34
N ILE A 100 12.18 -4.65 -9.47
CA ILE A 100 10.73 -4.48 -9.67
C ILE A 100 10.41 -3.14 -10.36
N GLY A 101 11.17 -2.08 -10.10
CA GLY A 101 10.92 -0.70 -10.51
C GLY A 101 10.87 -0.44 -12.02
N ARG A 102 11.29 -1.39 -12.87
CA ARG A 102 11.11 -1.31 -14.34
C ARG A 102 9.67 -1.56 -14.79
N VAL A 103 8.81 -2.03 -13.90
CA VAL A 103 7.45 -2.52 -14.20
C VAL A 103 6.38 -1.77 -13.37
N GLU A 104 6.78 -0.98 -12.38
CA GLU A 104 5.85 -0.44 -11.39
C GLU A 104 4.94 0.67 -11.93
N SER A 105 3.65 0.56 -11.60
CA SER A 105 2.84 1.72 -11.26
C SER A 105 2.82 1.78 -9.73
N PRO A 106 3.45 2.79 -9.07
CA PRO A 106 3.45 2.86 -7.62
C PRO A 106 2.00 3.05 -7.13
N TRP A 107 1.43 2.00 -6.54
CA TRP A 107 0.14 2.08 -5.86
C TRP A 107 0.40 2.40 -4.39
N ARG A 108 0.10 3.63 -3.98
CA ARG A 108 0.09 3.99 -2.57
C ARG A 108 -1.25 3.55 -1.97
N PRO A 109 -1.25 2.71 -0.92
CA PRO A 109 -2.49 2.29 -0.29
C PRO A 109 -3.06 3.49 0.48
N ALA A 110 -4.15 4.03 -0.05
CA ALA A 110 -4.91 5.15 0.48
C ALA A 110 -4.16 6.49 0.55
N THR A 111 -4.67 7.51 -0.13
CA THR A 111 -4.36 8.90 0.27
C THR A 111 -4.87 9.16 1.68
N ALA A 112 -4.40 10.22 2.35
CA ALA A 112 -4.96 10.63 3.65
C ALA A 112 -6.50 10.71 3.59
N GLU A 113 -7.04 11.21 2.48
CA GLU A 113 -8.48 11.27 2.21
C GLU A 113 -9.16 9.89 2.13
N GLU A 114 -8.56 8.90 1.46
CA GLU A 114 -9.10 7.54 1.37
C GLU A 114 -9.04 6.80 2.72
N SER A 115 -8.04 7.12 3.54
CA SER A 115 -7.87 6.49 4.85
C SER A 115 -8.98 6.86 5.83
N PHE A 116 -9.55 8.07 5.72
CA PHE A 116 -10.70 8.50 6.53
C PHE A 116 -11.89 7.57 6.34
N HIS A 117 -12.16 7.16 5.10
CA HIS A 117 -13.25 6.24 4.78
C HIS A 117 -13.04 4.85 5.40
N ILE A 118 -11.79 4.40 5.52
CA ILE A 118 -11.45 3.11 6.15
C ILE A 118 -11.71 3.17 7.66
N VAL A 119 -11.19 4.17 8.36
CA VAL A 119 -11.36 4.29 9.82
C VAL A 119 -12.83 4.51 10.17
N ARG A 120 -13.51 5.39 9.43
CA ARG A 120 -14.94 5.63 9.59
C ARG A 120 -15.73 4.33 9.48
N ARG A 121 -15.54 3.54 8.42
CA ARG A 121 -16.27 2.28 8.21
C ARG A 121 -15.97 1.21 9.26
N ARG A 122 -14.78 1.23 9.88
CA ARG A 122 -14.41 0.30 10.95
C ARG A 122 -15.03 0.68 12.30
N LEU A 123 -15.05 1.97 12.62
CA LEU A 123 -15.53 2.46 13.92
C LEU A 123 -17.04 2.76 13.92
N PHE A 124 -17.60 3.10 12.76
CA PHE A 124 -18.98 3.54 12.62
C PHE A 124 -19.66 2.85 11.44
N GLN A 125 -20.95 2.55 11.62
CA GLN A 125 -21.81 2.12 10.52
C GLN A 125 -22.18 3.31 9.63
N ASP A 126 -22.44 3.06 8.35
CA ASP A 126 -22.96 4.09 7.48
C ASP A 126 -24.33 4.57 7.99
N ILE A 127 -24.51 5.91 7.98
CA ILE A 127 -25.80 6.51 8.31
C ILE A 127 -26.76 6.16 7.17
N THR A 128 -27.69 5.25 7.43
CA THR A 128 -28.69 4.80 6.45
C THR A 128 -30.06 5.42 6.70
N ASP A 129 -30.32 5.90 7.91
CA ASP A 129 -31.56 6.59 8.27
C ASP A 129 -31.53 8.05 7.77
N PRO A 130 -32.42 8.44 6.85
CA PRO A 130 -32.49 9.81 6.33
C PRO A 130 -32.75 10.87 7.40
N THR A 131 -33.38 10.53 8.52
CA THR A 131 -33.66 11.47 9.61
C THR A 131 -32.37 11.95 10.29
N LEU A 132 -31.32 11.12 10.29
CA LEU A 132 -30.02 11.43 10.86
C LEU A 132 -29.18 12.32 9.93
N PHE A 133 -29.52 12.44 8.64
CA PHE A 133 -28.82 13.35 7.72
C PHE A 133 -29.00 14.81 8.12
N THR A 134 -30.17 15.18 8.62
CA THR A 134 -30.41 16.55 9.12
C THR A 134 -29.55 16.84 10.35
N ALA A 135 -29.46 15.88 11.28
CA ALA A 135 -28.61 16.03 12.47
C ALA A 135 -27.13 16.19 12.09
N ARG A 136 -26.63 15.34 11.17
CA ARG A 136 -25.28 15.46 10.60
C ARG A 136 -25.04 16.83 9.99
N ASP A 137 -25.94 17.27 9.10
CA ASP A 137 -25.78 18.53 8.38
C ASP A 137 -25.86 19.74 9.31
N THR A 138 -26.65 19.68 10.39
CA THR A 138 -26.66 20.69 11.44
C THR A 138 -25.32 20.78 12.17
N VAL A 139 -24.71 19.64 12.53
CA VAL A 139 -23.38 19.62 13.18
C VAL A 139 -22.32 20.21 12.26
N ILE A 140 -22.29 19.78 10.99
CA ILE A 140 -21.33 20.29 9.99
C ILE A 140 -21.46 21.81 9.84
N ARG A 141 -22.70 22.31 9.69
CA ARG A 141 -22.97 23.76 9.59
C ARG A 141 -22.52 24.52 10.82
N ALA A 142 -22.70 23.96 12.02
CA ALA A 142 -22.25 24.59 13.26
C ALA A 142 -20.72 24.78 13.28
N PHE A 143 -19.95 23.77 12.87
CA PHE A 143 -18.50 23.90 12.72
C PHE A 143 -18.11 24.92 11.66
N SER A 144 -18.71 24.84 10.46
CA SER A 144 -18.42 25.81 9.39
C SER A 144 -18.75 27.25 9.79
N GLN A 145 -19.82 27.45 10.55
CA GLN A 145 -20.19 28.77 11.08
C GLN A 145 -19.18 29.25 12.13
N MET A 146 -18.79 28.38 13.07
CA MET A 146 -17.76 28.67 14.08
C MET A 146 -16.44 29.14 13.42
N TYR A 147 -15.98 28.46 12.37
CA TYR A 147 -14.78 28.85 11.63
C TYR A 147 -14.89 30.20 10.92
N ARG A 148 -16.08 30.52 10.40
CA ARG A 148 -16.34 31.79 9.72
C ARG A 148 -16.44 32.96 10.70
N ASP A 149 -16.97 32.73 11.90
CA ASP A 149 -17.14 33.76 12.92
C ASP A 149 -15.84 34.06 13.66
N GLN A 150 -14.98 33.06 13.87
CA GLN A 150 -13.73 33.18 14.63
C GLN A 150 -12.51 33.25 13.71
N LYS A 151 -12.46 34.29 12.87
CA LYS A 151 -11.47 34.43 11.79
C LYS A 151 -10.00 34.61 12.23
N THR A 152 -9.75 34.88 13.50
CA THR A 152 -8.38 35.02 14.02
C THR A 152 -7.86 33.74 14.65
N GLU A 153 -8.77 32.83 15.02
CA GLU A 153 -8.44 31.64 15.83
C GLU A 153 -8.15 30.40 14.99
N PHE A 154 -8.60 30.37 13.73
CA PHE A 154 -8.50 29.18 12.87
C PHE A 154 -7.77 29.46 11.56
N PRO A 155 -7.12 28.45 10.96
CA PRO A 155 -6.55 28.54 9.62
C PRO A 155 -7.55 29.03 8.56
N ALA A 156 -7.04 29.60 7.47
CA ALA A 156 -7.88 30.25 6.45
C ALA A 156 -8.75 29.23 5.70
N GLU A 157 -8.18 28.07 5.41
CA GLU A 157 -8.79 26.94 4.73
C GLU A 157 -10.04 26.41 5.43
N CYS A 158 -10.13 26.49 6.76
CA CYS A 158 -11.29 26.01 7.53
C CYS A 158 -12.60 26.72 7.18
N ARG A 159 -12.53 27.88 6.51
CA ARG A 159 -13.69 28.70 6.13
C ARG A 159 -14.17 28.41 4.73
N GLU A 160 -13.36 27.72 3.94
CA GLU A 160 -13.65 27.38 2.56
C GLU A 160 -14.68 26.25 2.46
N LYS A 161 -15.42 26.23 1.36
CA LYS A 161 -16.43 25.17 1.10
C LYS A 161 -15.82 23.77 1.04
N ASP A 162 -14.57 23.69 0.59
CA ASP A 162 -13.87 22.41 0.51
C ASP A 162 -13.65 21.81 1.90
N TYR A 163 -13.36 22.62 2.92
CA TYR A 163 -13.21 22.12 4.29
C TYR A 163 -14.56 21.64 4.86
N GLU A 164 -15.66 22.34 4.59
CA GLU A 164 -17.02 21.87 4.94
C GLU A 164 -17.33 20.50 4.30
N ARG A 165 -16.91 20.28 3.05
CA ARG A 165 -17.03 18.97 2.38
C ARG A 165 -16.18 17.90 3.07
N ARG A 166 -14.93 18.23 3.46
CA ARG A 166 -14.07 17.30 4.21
C ARG A 166 -14.68 16.87 5.55
N ILE A 167 -15.30 17.79 6.29
CA ILE A 167 -16.02 17.46 7.54
C ILE A 167 -17.19 16.51 7.25
N ARG A 168 -17.93 16.74 6.15
CA ARG A 168 -19.03 15.86 5.74
C ARG A 168 -18.56 14.44 5.43
N ASP A 169 -17.46 14.31 4.71
CA ASP A 169 -16.94 13.03 4.27
C ASP A 169 -16.33 12.23 5.45
N ALA A 170 -15.70 12.94 6.39
CA ALA A 170 -15.10 12.38 7.61
C ALA A 170 -16.09 12.10 8.77
N TYR A 171 -17.30 12.68 8.72
CA TYR A 171 -18.31 12.54 9.78
C TYR A 171 -18.56 11.05 10.14
N PRO A 172 -18.55 10.66 11.42
CA PRO A 172 -18.69 11.51 12.61
C PRO A 172 -17.38 12.00 13.24
N ILE A 173 -16.22 11.77 12.61
CA ILE A 173 -14.93 12.23 13.12
C ILE A 173 -14.56 13.56 12.43
N HIS A 174 -14.02 14.50 13.18
CA HIS A 174 -13.54 15.77 12.64
C HIS A 174 -12.24 15.57 11.84
N PRO A 175 -12.09 16.13 10.61
CA PRO A 175 -10.91 15.89 9.75
C PRO A 175 -9.57 16.25 10.40
N GLU A 176 -9.52 17.32 11.20
CA GLU A 176 -8.33 17.72 11.99
C GLU A 176 -7.76 16.57 12.85
N LEU A 177 -8.62 15.72 13.44
CA LEU A 177 -8.14 14.62 14.27
C LEU A 177 -7.29 13.64 13.46
N PHE A 178 -7.67 13.42 12.20
CA PHE A 178 -6.89 12.55 11.33
C PHE A 178 -5.62 13.24 10.83
N GLU A 179 -5.66 14.52 10.47
CA GLU A 179 -4.46 15.27 10.08
C GLU A 179 -3.37 15.15 11.16
N ARG A 180 -3.75 15.32 12.44
CA ARG A 180 -2.82 15.10 13.56
C ARG A 180 -2.27 13.69 13.65
N LEU A 181 -3.10 12.67 13.45
CA LEU A 181 -2.66 11.26 13.46
C LEU A 181 -1.74 10.89 12.28
N TYR A 182 -1.77 11.67 11.19
CA TYR A 182 -0.94 11.43 10.00
C TYR A 182 0.33 12.28 9.96
N GLU A 183 0.27 13.50 10.51
CA GLU A 183 1.37 14.46 10.46
C GLU A 183 2.23 14.49 11.73
N ASP A 184 1.68 14.10 12.90
CA ASP A 184 2.41 13.95 14.17
C ASP A 184 2.85 12.49 14.42
#